data_AF-A0A959QU91-F1
#
_entry.id   AF-A0A959QU91-F1
#
_cell.length_a   1.000
_cell.length_b   1.000
_cell.length_c   1.000
_cell.angle_alpha   90.00
_cell.angle_beta   90.00
_cell.angle_gamma   90.00
#
_symmetry.space_group_name_H-M   'P 1'
#
loop_
_entity.id
_entity.type
_entity.pdbx_description
1 polymer ?
#
loop_
_entity_poly.entity_id
_entity_poly.type
_entity_poly.pdbx_seq_one_letter_code
_entity_poly.pdbx_strand_id
1 'polypeptide(L)'
;MKKYVLLIVSILMFASLSEGQGQSTCSSPWTTMIEIVSVGGCDYEVELCVWCAPAYPGEVKVIKFRNAGPCSSTLDQNQITQGIITQLLNPYSLWFNLCNNNLPPCKNSPPFIINIDLPICWKVKLEYQDLQDTTNNVYLSFPCDDDAFCRIENKYCKDKYGVKHHTEGNYFGFYFPYSCTIEGYNLEMPTVLHAESDCYILRTKCNE
;
A
#
# COMPACT_ATOMS: atom_id res chain seq x y z
N MET A 1 30.90 -22.31 -45.42
CA MET A 1 30.15 -22.41 -44.14
C MET A 1 30.55 -21.31 -43.15
N LYS A 2 30.35 -20.02 -43.49
CA LYS A 2 30.69 -18.88 -42.59
C LYS A 2 29.63 -17.77 -42.53
N LYS A 3 28.50 -17.93 -43.24
CA LYS A 3 27.44 -16.90 -43.34
C LYS A 3 26.17 -17.19 -42.53
N TYR A 4 26.08 -18.34 -41.86
CA TYR A 4 24.89 -18.74 -41.09
C TYR A 4 25.04 -18.58 -39.57
N VAL A 5 26.25 -18.30 -39.05
CA VAL A 5 26.49 -18.15 -37.61
C VAL A 5 26.06 -16.77 -37.08
N LEU A 6 26.02 -15.75 -37.95
CA LEU A 6 25.71 -14.37 -37.54
C LEU A 6 24.20 -14.11 -37.38
N LEU A 7 23.34 -14.99 -37.90
CA LEU A 7 21.89 -14.83 -37.86
C LEU A 7 21.24 -15.45 -36.61
N ILE A 8 21.95 -16.37 -35.94
CA ILE A 8 21.48 -17.02 -34.70
C ILE A 8 21.75 -16.13 -33.47
N VAL A 9 22.81 -15.31 -33.52
CA VAL A 9 23.15 -14.39 -32.42
C VAL A 9 22.22 -13.17 -32.38
N SER A 10 21.64 -12.74 -33.51
CA SER A 10 20.69 -11.61 -33.54
C SER A 10 19.28 -11.97 -33.05
N ILE A 11 18.89 -13.25 -33.08
CA ILE A 11 17.56 -13.70 -32.62
C ILE A 11 17.55 -13.91 -31.09
N LEU A 12 18.70 -14.18 -30.48
CA LEU A 12 18.81 -14.39 -29.02
C LEU A 12 18.81 -13.08 -28.19
N MET A 13 19.03 -11.91 -28.79
CA MET A 13 18.97 -10.64 -28.06
C MET A 13 17.56 -10.04 -27.92
N PHE A 14 16.54 -10.61 -28.57
CA PHE A 14 15.15 -10.14 -28.43
C PHE A 14 14.35 -10.88 -27.34
N ALA A 15 14.94 -11.87 -26.67
CA ALA A 15 14.24 -12.68 -25.67
C ALA A 15 14.41 -12.20 -24.21
N SER A 16 15.10 -11.09 -23.96
CA SER A 16 15.49 -10.68 -22.58
C SER A 16 14.68 -9.51 -22.01
N LEU A 17 13.65 -9.02 -22.70
CA LEU A 17 12.79 -7.93 -22.23
C LEU A 17 11.35 -8.40 -22.09
N SER A 18 11.13 -9.34 -21.17
CA SER A 18 9.85 -9.45 -20.50
C SER A 18 10.07 -8.98 -19.07
N GLU A 19 10.00 -7.67 -18.86
CA GLU A 19 9.67 -7.14 -17.55
C GLU A 19 8.39 -7.85 -17.11
N GLY A 20 8.46 -8.56 -15.99
CA GLY A 20 7.33 -9.28 -15.43
C GLY A 20 6.18 -8.30 -15.28
N GLN A 21 5.19 -8.40 -16.16
CA GLN A 21 3.93 -7.70 -15.99
C GLN A 21 3.26 -8.31 -14.76
N GLY A 22 3.51 -7.70 -13.60
CA GLY A 22 2.73 -7.92 -12.40
C GLY A 22 1.28 -7.74 -12.77
N GLN A 23 0.51 -8.82 -12.68
CA GLN A 23 -0.93 -8.81 -12.84
C GLN A 23 -1.49 -7.74 -11.90
N SER A 24 -2.15 -6.71 -12.44
CA SER A 24 -2.64 -5.58 -11.63
C SER A 24 -3.63 -6.10 -10.59
N THR A 25 -3.27 -6.05 -9.31
CA THR A 25 -4.14 -6.46 -8.19
C THR A 25 -5.41 -5.64 -8.11
N CYS A 26 -5.38 -4.41 -8.64
CA CYS A 26 -6.51 -3.48 -8.61
C CYS A 26 -7.38 -3.66 -9.87
N SER A 27 -8.68 -3.82 -9.69
CA SER A 27 -9.65 -3.80 -10.80
C SER A 27 -9.97 -2.37 -11.23
N SER A 28 -10.27 -2.14 -12.50
CA SER A 28 -10.74 -0.84 -12.99
C SER A 28 -11.93 -0.34 -12.14
N PRO A 29 -11.99 0.95 -11.72
CA PRO A 29 -11.23 2.11 -12.22
C PRO A 29 -9.91 2.41 -11.49
N TRP A 30 -9.41 1.49 -10.68
CA TRP A 30 -8.24 1.70 -9.83
C TRP A 30 -6.92 1.48 -10.58
N THR A 31 -5.88 2.18 -10.16
CA THR A 31 -4.50 2.00 -10.62
C THR A 31 -3.66 1.40 -9.50
N THR A 32 -2.90 0.35 -9.79
CA THR A 32 -1.92 -0.20 -8.86
C THR A 32 -0.69 0.69 -8.80
N MET A 33 -0.26 1.06 -7.60
CA MET A 33 0.97 1.82 -7.35
C MET A 33 1.79 1.13 -6.27
N ILE A 34 3.12 1.23 -6.36
CA ILE A 34 4.05 0.76 -5.34
C ILE A 34 4.81 1.96 -4.80
N GLU A 35 4.77 2.15 -3.49
CA GLU A 35 5.48 3.21 -2.77
C GLU A 35 6.47 2.59 -1.79
N ILE A 36 7.63 3.22 -1.63
CA ILE A 36 8.64 2.80 -0.65
C ILE A 36 8.50 3.67 0.61
N VAL A 37 8.33 3.02 1.75
CA VAL A 37 8.12 3.69 3.05
C VAL A 37 9.13 3.21 4.07
N SER A 38 9.81 4.13 4.76
CA SER A 38 10.87 3.79 5.72
C SER A 38 10.37 3.82 7.16
N VAL A 39 10.26 2.68 7.85
CA VAL A 39 9.79 2.59 9.24
C VAL A 39 10.81 1.84 10.09
N GLY A 40 11.22 2.44 11.22
CA GLY A 40 12.16 1.79 12.15
C GLY A 40 13.52 1.47 11.53
N GLY A 41 13.94 2.19 10.48
CA GLY A 41 15.18 1.93 9.75
C GLY A 41 15.10 0.83 8.68
N CYS A 42 13.91 0.28 8.43
CA CYS A 42 13.64 -0.64 7.33
C CYS A 42 12.80 0.03 6.24
N ASP A 43 13.08 -0.31 4.99
CA ASP A 43 12.25 0.09 3.84
C ASP A 43 11.22 -0.97 3.54
N TYR A 44 9.99 -0.53 3.26
CA TYR A 44 8.86 -1.39 2.94
C TYR A 44 8.29 -1.01 1.58
N GLU A 45 8.11 -2.02 0.73
CA GLU A 45 7.31 -1.90 -0.49
C GLU A 45 5.85 -2.00 -0.11
N VAL A 46 5.09 -0.94 -0.38
CA VAL A 46 3.66 -0.87 -0.12
C VAL A 46 2.92 -0.82 -1.45
N GLU A 47 2.03 -1.79 -1.67
CA GLU A 47 1.15 -1.80 -2.82
C GLU A 47 -0.19 -1.13 -2.48
N LEU A 48 -0.59 -0.20 -3.33
CA LEU A 48 -1.77 0.63 -3.20
C LEU A 48 -2.69 0.45 -4.41
N CYS A 49 -3.99 0.49 -4.18
CA CYS A 49 -4.96 0.83 -5.20
C CYS A 49 -5.33 2.30 -5.06
N VAL A 50 -5.08 3.07 -6.11
CA VAL A 50 -5.38 4.51 -6.16
C VAL A 50 -6.41 4.77 -7.25
N TRP A 51 -7.48 5.48 -6.91
CA TRP A 51 -8.42 6.02 -7.86
C TRP A 51 -8.45 7.54 -7.75
N CYS A 52 -7.96 8.23 -8.79
CA CYS A 52 -7.99 9.69 -8.86
C CYS A 52 -9.14 10.11 -9.79
N ALA A 53 -10.28 10.49 -9.23
CA ALA A 53 -11.36 11.05 -10.05
C ALA A 53 -10.95 12.42 -10.63
N PRO A 54 -11.37 12.76 -11.88
CA PRO A 54 -11.07 14.06 -12.49
C PRO A 54 -11.71 15.25 -11.78
N ALA A 55 -12.80 15.02 -11.06
CA ALA A 55 -13.59 16.06 -10.40
C ALA A 55 -13.62 15.88 -8.88
N TYR A 56 -14.09 14.74 -8.34
CA TYR A 56 -14.32 14.51 -6.90
C TYR A 56 -14.69 13.03 -6.64
N PRO A 57 -14.50 12.49 -5.41
CA PRO A 57 -13.28 12.46 -4.60
C PRO A 57 -12.28 11.42 -5.13
N GLY A 58 -11.02 11.51 -4.69
CA GLY A 58 -10.06 10.42 -4.87
C GLY A 58 -10.22 9.36 -3.78
N GLU A 59 -9.86 8.11 -4.08
CA GLU A 59 -9.81 7.03 -3.10
C GLU A 59 -8.47 6.31 -3.12
N VAL A 60 -7.97 5.96 -1.93
CA VAL A 60 -6.74 5.19 -1.75
C VAL A 60 -7.01 4.02 -0.83
N LYS A 61 -6.59 2.83 -1.26
CA LYS A 61 -6.65 1.58 -0.49
C LYS A 61 -5.27 0.96 -0.40
N VAL A 62 -4.88 0.57 0.81
CA VAL A 62 -3.64 -0.18 1.05
C VAL A 62 -3.94 -1.66 0.88
N ILE A 63 -3.23 -2.33 -0.04
CA ILE A 63 -3.51 -3.71 -0.42
C ILE A 63 -2.60 -4.69 0.29
N LYS A 64 -1.30 -4.42 0.30
CA LYS A 64 -0.31 -5.22 1.00
C LYS A 64 0.99 -4.45 1.16
N PHE A 65 1.84 -4.92 2.06
CA PHE A 65 3.21 -4.42 2.14
C PHE A 65 4.16 -5.53 2.57
N ARG A 66 5.42 -5.40 2.16
CA ARG A 66 6.52 -6.32 2.49
C ARG A 66 7.80 -5.55 2.70
N ASN A 67 8.77 -6.16 3.35
CA ASN A 67 10.11 -5.58 3.45
C ASN A 67 10.76 -5.50 2.06
N ALA A 68 11.37 -4.36 1.73
CA ALA A 68 12.07 -4.15 0.45
C ALA A 68 13.45 -4.84 0.42
N GLY A 69 13.92 -5.38 1.55
CA GLY A 69 15.19 -6.10 1.62
C GLY A 69 15.42 -6.81 2.96
N PRO A 70 16.63 -7.34 3.19
CA PRO A 70 17.00 -7.93 4.46
C PRO A 70 17.10 -6.83 5.52
N CYS A 71 16.04 -6.68 6.32
CA CYS A 71 16.05 -5.77 7.45
C CYS A 71 15.46 -6.43 8.70
N SER A 72 16.12 -6.19 9.83
CA SER A 72 15.70 -6.66 11.14
C SER A 72 15.21 -5.46 11.95
N SER A 73 13.89 -5.21 11.89
CA SER A 73 13.24 -4.23 12.74
C SER A 73 13.09 -4.78 14.14
N THR A 74 13.34 -3.96 15.16
CA THR A 74 12.97 -4.29 16.55
C THR A 74 11.51 -3.95 16.87
N LEU A 75 10.80 -3.33 15.92
CA LEU A 75 9.40 -2.96 16.08
C LEU A 75 8.50 -4.18 15.90
N ASP A 76 7.42 -4.23 16.65
CA ASP A 76 6.37 -5.24 16.46
C ASP A 76 5.53 -4.94 15.20
N GLN A 77 4.72 -5.92 14.80
CA GLN A 77 3.90 -5.81 13.59
C GLN A 77 2.92 -4.65 13.64
N ASN A 78 2.30 -4.37 14.79
CA ASN A 78 1.37 -3.26 14.92
C ASN A 78 2.11 -1.92 14.72
N GLN A 79 3.30 -1.77 15.33
CA GLN A 79 4.14 -0.58 15.16
C GLN A 79 4.60 -0.37 13.71
N ILE A 80 5.01 -1.45 13.03
CA ILE A 80 5.41 -1.41 11.62
C ILE A 80 4.22 -0.96 10.76
N THR A 81 3.08 -1.65 10.87
CA THR A 81 1.88 -1.34 10.09
C THR A 81 1.39 0.08 10.36
N GLN A 82 1.37 0.52 11.63
CA GLN A 82 1.01 1.89 12.00
C GLN A 82 1.97 2.92 11.39
N GLY A 83 3.28 2.68 11.44
CA GLY A 83 4.28 3.57 10.87
C GLY A 83 4.13 3.69 9.35
N ILE A 84 3.89 2.57 8.67
CA ILE A 84 3.67 2.54 7.22
C ILE A 84 2.43 3.35 6.87
N ILE A 85 1.30 3.03 7.50
CA ILE A 85 0.04 3.73 7.24
C ILE A 85 0.19 5.23 7.55
N THR A 86 0.81 5.61 8.66
CA THR A 86 0.99 7.03 9.02
C THR A 86 1.77 7.80 7.96
N GLN A 87 2.81 7.20 7.37
CA GLN A 87 3.59 7.85 6.31
C GLN A 87 2.83 7.92 4.99
N LEU A 88 2.09 6.87 4.64
CA LEU A 88 1.22 6.86 3.45
C LEU A 88 0.09 7.89 3.56
N LEU A 89 -0.46 8.04 4.76
CA LEU A 89 -1.48 9.03 5.07
C LEU A 89 -0.93 10.46 5.11
N ASN A 90 0.38 10.66 4.92
CA ASN A 90 0.93 11.99 4.82
C ASN A 90 0.33 12.68 3.57
N PRO A 91 -0.41 13.78 3.75
CA PRO A 91 -1.10 14.50 2.68
C PRO A 91 -0.17 14.92 1.54
N TYR A 92 1.10 15.14 1.84
CA TYR A 92 2.11 15.50 0.85
C TYR A 92 2.42 14.33 -0.10
N SER A 93 2.58 13.13 0.44
CA SER A 93 2.85 11.90 -0.34
C SER A 93 1.68 11.57 -1.25
N LEU A 94 0.45 11.61 -0.74
CA LEU A 94 -0.76 11.31 -1.51
C LEU A 94 -0.98 12.28 -2.67
N TRP A 95 -0.69 13.56 -2.46
CA TRP A 95 -0.94 14.59 -3.46
C TRP A 95 0.11 14.61 -4.57
N PHE A 96 1.39 14.71 -4.21
CA PHE A 96 2.45 14.92 -5.20
C PHE A 96 2.75 13.66 -6.01
N ASN A 97 2.58 12.48 -5.41
CA ASN A 97 2.94 11.23 -6.06
C ASN A 97 1.73 10.53 -6.70
N LEU A 98 0.54 10.58 -6.07
CA LEU A 98 -0.57 9.69 -6.46
C LEU A 98 -1.63 10.36 -7.35
N CYS A 99 -2.06 11.58 -7.03
CA CYS A 99 -3.13 12.27 -7.77
C CYS A 99 -2.74 13.72 -8.13
N ASN A 100 -1.87 13.88 -9.15
CA ASN A 100 -1.39 15.17 -9.66
C ASN A 100 -2.50 16.00 -10.35
N ASN A 101 -3.50 16.45 -9.59
CA ASN A 101 -4.63 17.23 -10.08
C ASN A 101 -4.38 18.75 -9.93
N ASN A 102 -5.24 19.60 -10.48
CA ASN A 102 -5.22 21.04 -10.18
C ASN A 102 -6.10 21.29 -8.95
N LEU A 103 -5.50 21.52 -7.77
CA LEU A 103 -6.30 21.84 -6.57
C LEU A 103 -7.12 23.11 -6.75
N PRO A 104 -8.36 23.13 -6.25
CA PRO A 104 -9.17 24.34 -6.22
C PRO A 104 -8.55 25.39 -5.29
N PRO A 105 -8.81 26.69 -5.53
CA PRO A 105 -8.39 27.73 -4.60
C PRO A 105 -9.10 27.58 -3.25
N CYS A 106 -8.38 27.78 -2.14
CA CYS A 106 -8.99 27.66 -0.79
C CYS A 106 -10.13 28.65 -0.52
N LYS A 107 -10.13 29.78 -1.23
CA LYS A 107 -11.16 30.81 -1.10
C LYS A 107 -12.15 30.67 -2.25
N ASN A 108 -13.43 30.53 -1.93
CA ASN A 108 -14.56 30.47 -2.88
C ASN A 108 -14.63 29.22 -3.77
N SER A 109 -14.01 28.12 -3.37
CA SER A 109 -14.20 26.84 -4.03
C SER A 109 -14.30 25.72 -3.00
N PRO A 110 -15.13 24.69 -3.24
CA PRO A 110 -15.12 23.51 -2.39
C PRO A 110 -13.71 22.90 -2.40
N PRO A 111 -13.23 22.40 -1.24
CA PRO A 111 -11.94 21.74 -1.18
C PRO A 111 -12.02 20.39 -1.89
N PHE A 112 -10.94 19.98 -2.55
CA PHE A 112 -10.82 18.64 -3.11
C PHE A 112 -10.80 17.61 -1.97
N ILE A 113 -11.63 16.57 -2.08
CA ILE A 113 -11.78 15.56 -1.02
C ILE A 113 -11.10 14.26 -1.47
N ILE A 114 -10.31 13.66 -0.58
CA ILE A 114 -9.77 12.31 -0.73
C ILE A 114 -10.23 11.48 0.47
N ASN A 115 -10.90 10.37 0.20
CA ASN A 115 -11.22 9.38 1.21
C ASN A 115 -10.14 8.31 1.23
N ILE A 116 -9.68 7.96 2.42
CA ILE A 116 -8.70 6.89 2.59
C ILE A 116 -9.33 5.82 3.44
N ASP A 117 -9.54 4.65 2.84
CA ASP A 117 -10.08 3.49 3.51
C ASP A 117 -8.92 2.61 3.97
N LEU A 118 -8.79 2.50 5.29
CA LEU A 118 -7.76 1.72 5.95
C LEU A 118 -8.39 0.46 6.51
N PRO A 119 -8.09 -0.72 5.95
CA PRO A 119 -8.47 -1.98 6.58
C PRO A 119 -7.94 -2.00 8.01
N ILE A 120 -8.75 -2.44 8.96
CA ILE A 120 -8.31 -2.57 10.36
C ILE A 120 -7.95 -4.00 10.73
N CYS A 121 -8.41 -4.99 9.97
CA CYS A 121 -8.10 -6.40 10.16
C CYS A 121 -7.00 -6.82 9.19
N TRP A 122 -5.89 -7.32 9.72
CA TRP A 122 -4.69 -7.69 8.95
C TRP A 122 -4.22 -9.10 9.30
N LYS A 123 -3.47 -9.71 8.40
CA LYS A 123 -2.73 -10.95 8.65
C LYS A 123 -1.37 -10.90 7.97
N VAL A 124 -0.49 -11.81 8.39
CA VAL A 124 0.88 -11.94 7.88
C VAL A 124 1.05 -13.31 7.25
N LYS A 125 1.78 -13.37 6.13
CA LYS A 125 2.19 -14.61 5.47
C LYS A 125 3.69 -14.61 5.26
N LEU A 126 4.32 -15.76 5.46
CA LEU A 126 5.74 -15.96 5.13
C LEU A 126 5.85 -16.40 3.66
N GLU A 127 6.51 -15.62 2.80
CA GLU A 127 6.70 -15.96 1.38
C GLU A 127 8.16 -15.80 0.95
N TYR A 128 8.50 -16.32 -0.23
CA TYR A 128 9.77 -15.98 -0.87
C TYR A 128 9.77 -14.53 -1.34
N GLN A 129 10.92 -13.86 -1.28
CA GLN A 129 11.06 -12.49 -1.78
C GLN A 129 10.76 -12.40 -3.28
N ASP A 130 11.27 -13.37 -4.04
CA ASP A 130 11.05 -13.56 -5.46
C ASP A 130 10.72 -15.04 -5.73
N LEU A 131 9.84 -15.31 -6.68
CA LEU A 131 9.57 -16.66 -7.17
C LEU A 131 10.83 -17.32 -7.78
N GLN A 132 11.80 -16.52 -8.25
CA GLN A 132 13.07 -16.99 -8.78
C GLN A 132 14.18 -17.11 -7.72
N ASP A 133 14.09 -16.37 -6.61
CA ASP A 133 15.03 -16.44 -5.49
C ASP A 133 14.34 -17.00 -4.23
N THR A 134 14.40 -18.32 -4.12
CA THR A 134 13.86 -19.08 -2.99
C THR A 134 14.78 -19.13 -1.76
N THR A 135 15.86 -18.36 -1.76
CA THR A 135 16.81 -18.35 -0.64
C THR A 135 16.45 -17.33 0.44
N ASN A 136 15.64 -16.33 0.09
CA ASN A 136 15.25 -15.24 0.97
C ASN A 136 13.74 -15.27 1.23
N ASN A 137 13.38 -15.30 2.51
CA ASN A 137 11.99 -15.23 2.95
C ASN A 137 11.65 -13.82 3.44
N VAL A 138 10.43 -13.39 3.18
CA VAL A 138 9.87 -12.11 3.63
C VAL A 138 8.50 -12.32 4.26
N TYR A 139 8.17 -11.44 5.20
CA TYR A 139 6.81 -11.33 5.73
C TYR A 139 6.00 -10.39 4.84
N LEU A 140 4.90 -10.91 4.29
CA LEU A 140 3.91 -10.17 3.53
C LEU A 140 2.69 -9.91 4.43
N SER A 141 2.31 -8.64 4.60
CA SER A 141 1.12 -8.25 5.36
C SER A 141 0.00 -7.80 4.43
N PHE A 142 -1.23 -8.24 4.67
CA PHE A 142 -2.40 -7.91 3.86
C PHE A 142 -3.72 -7.96 4.67
N PRO A 143 -4.79 -7.28 4.21
CA PRO A 143 -6.09 -7.30 4.87
C PRO A 143 -6.68 -8.71 4.98
N CYS A 144 -7.45 -8.93 6.04
CA CYS A 144 -8.22 -10.16 6.19
C CYS A 144 -9.48 -10.18 5.33
N ASP A 145 -10.27 -9.11 5.42
CA ASP A 145 -11.50 -8.88 4.68
C ASP A 145 -11.69 -7.37 4.49
N ASP A 146 -12.56 -6.99 3.54
CA ASP A 146 -12.95 -5.59 3.29
C ASP A 146 -14.03 -5.10 4.28
N ASP A 147 -14.47 -5.96 5.21
CA ASP A 147 -15.65 -5.74 6.04
C ASP A 147 -15.44 -4.80 7.23
N ALA A 148 -14.19 -4.46 7.55
CA ALA A 148 -13.85 -3.56 8.65
C ALA A 148 -12.77 -2.55 8.24
N PHE A 149 -13.15 -1.27 8.17
CA PHE A 149 -12.25 -0.20 7.76
C PHE A 149 -12.44 1.10 8.56
N CYS A 150 -11.34 1.86 8.62
CA CYS A 150 -11.24 3.22 9.12
C CYS A 150 -11.15 4.15 7.91
N ARG A 151 -12.18 4.96 7.69
CA ARG A 151 -12.21 5.98 6.63
C ARG A 151 -11.75 7.32 7.17
N ILE A 152 -10.72 7.88 6.55
CA ILE A 152 -10.20 9.21 6.86
C ILE A 152 -10.50 10.13 5.68
N GLU A 153 -11.26 11.19 5.93
CA GLU A 153 -11.55 12.21 4.92
C GLU A 153 -10.49 13.33 4.98
N ASN A 154 -9.82 13.57 3.87
CA ASN A 154 -8.83 14.64 3.74
C ASN A 154 -9.28 15.66 2.72
N LYS A 155 -9.25 16.93 3.13
CA LYS A 155 -9.63 18.10 2.33
C LYS A 155 -8.41 18.89 1.93
N TYR A 156 -8.29 19.16 0.63
CA TYR A 156 -7.17 19.86 0.02
C TYR A 156 -7.63 21.08 -0.74
N CYS A 157 -6.85 22.16 -0.65
CA CYS A 157 -7.01 23.32 -1.50
C CYS A 157 -5.67 24.02 -1.67
N LYS A 158 -5.56 24.97 -2.60
CA LYS A 158 -4.33 25.75 -2.81
C LYS A 158 -4.58 27.23 -2.56
N ASP A 159 -3.69 27.88 -1.82
CA ASP A 159 -3.66 29.33 -1.69
C ASP A 159 -2.33 29.91 -2.23
N LYS A 160 -2.13 31.22 -2.07
CA LYS A 160 -0.91 31.90 -2.52
C LYS A 160 0.35 31.45 -1.78
N TYR A 161 0.22 30.71 -0.68
CA TYR A 161 1.31 30.18 0.13
C TYR A 161 1.56 28.68 -0.10
N GLY A 162 0.71 28.01 -0.90
CA GLY A 162 0.88 26.60 -1.28
C GLY A 162 -0.36 25.75 -1.02
N VAL A 163 -0.14 24.44 -0.91
CA VAL A 163 -1.20 23.47 -0.60
C VAL A 163 -1.59 23.60 0.87
N LYS A 164 -2.89 23.68 1.14
CA LYS A 164 -3.49 23.56 2.47
C LYS A 164 -4.18 22.22 2.56
N HIS A 165 -4.04 21.60 3.73
CA HIS A 165 -4.61 20.31 4.07
C HIS A 165 -5.37 20.41 5.38
N HIS A 166 -6.52 19.77 5.43
CA HIS A 166 -7.30 19.57 6.64
C HIS A 166 -7.87 18.15 6.64
N THR A 167 -7.66 17.41 7.73
CA THR A 167 -8.33 16.12 7.93
C THR A 167 -9.68 16.37 8.60
N GLU A 168 -10.77 16.00 7.94
CA GLU A 168 -12.11 16.12 8.49
C GLU A 168 -12.57 14.77 9.05
N GLY A 169 -12.32 14.57 10.34
CA GLY A 169 -12.85 13.43 11.10
C GLY A 169 -12.32 12.06 10.68
N ASN A 170 -12.68 11.08 11.51
CA ASN A 170 -12.39 9.67 11.33
C ASN A 170 -13.73 8.93 11.38
N TYR A 171 -14.06 8.19 10.33
CA TYR A 171 -15.31 7.44 10.22
C TYR A 171 -15.02 5.95 10.28
N PHE A 172 -15.77 5.24 11.11
CA PHE A 172 -15.72 3.79 11.11
C PHE A 172 -16.79 3.19 10.21
N GLY A 173 -16.37 2.32 9.30
CA GLY A 173 -17.24 1.43 8.56
C GLY A 173 -17.03 -0.01 9.04
N PHE A 174 -18.10 -0.66 9.48
CA PHE A 174 -18.09 -2.09 9.80
C PHE A 174 -19.31 -2.77 9.20
N TYR A 175 -19.08 -3.89 8.52
CA TYR A 175 -20.07 -4.94 8.32
C TYR A 175 -19.89 -5.96 9.45
N PHE A 176 -20.90 -6.09 10.32
CA PHE A 176 -20.86 -7.06 11.42
C PHE A 176 -21.31 -8.45 10.94
N PRO A 177 -20.67 -9.54 11.43
CA PRO A 177 -19.50 -9.59 12.33
C PRO A 177 -18.15 -9.49 11.57
N TYR A 178 -17.15 -8.81 12.14
CA TYR A 178 -15.79 -8.79 11.57
C TYR A 178 -14.92 -9.92 12.11
N SER A 179 -13.94 -10.36 11.32
CA SER A 179 -13.20 -11.61 11.51
C SER A 179 -11.97 -11.53 12.45
N CYS A 180 -11.48 -10.32 12.78
CA CYS A 180 -10.27 -10.15 13.60
C CYS A 180 -10.56 -9.85 15.08
N THR A 181 -9.92 -10.56 16.00
CA THR A 181 -10.05 -10.34 17.47
C THR A 181 -8.72 -10.28 18.22
N ILE A 182 -7.62 -10.65 17.56
CA ILE A 182 -6.27 -10.66 18.14
C ILE A 182 -5.67 -9.26 18.04
N GLU A 183 -4.95 -8.79 19.05
CA GLU A 183 -4.20 -7.53 18.94
C GLU A 183 -2.85 -7.76 18.24
N GLY A 184 -2.38 -6.81 17.42
CA GLY A 184 -1.18 -7.03 16.59
C GLY A 184 0.12 -7.30 17.35
N TYR A 185 0.25 -6.88 18.61
CA TYR A 185 1.42 -7.21 19.46
C TYR A 185 1.33 -8.60 20.09
N ASN A 186 0.17 -9.26 20.03
CA ASN A 186 -0.03 -10.66 20.44
C ASN A 186 0.02 -11.62 19.23
N LEU A 187 0.32 -11.11 18.04
CA LEU A 187 0.36 -11.89 16.81
C LEU A 187 1.54 -12.86 16.81
N GLU A 188 1.26 -14.15 16.65
CA GLU A 188 2.30 -15.14 16.40
C GLU A 188 2.69 -15.13 14.92
N MET A 189 3.99 -14.93 14.65
CA MET A 189 4.51 -14.90 13.30
C MET A 189 4.59 -16.30 12.69
N PRO A 190 4.14 -16.50 11.43
CA PRO A 190 4.30 -17.77 10.75
C PRO A 190 5.77 -18.16 10.62
N THR A 191 6.11 -19.40 10.97
CA THR A 191 7.45 -19.97 10.82
C THR A 191 7.54 -20.97 9.66
N VAL A 192 6.39 -21.37 9.12
CA VAL A 192 6.28 -22.28 7.97
C VAL A 192 6.05 -21.44 6.72
N LEU A 193 6.84 -21.71 5.68
CA LEU A 193 6.70 -21.02 4.40
C LEU A 193 5.28 -21.21 3.83
N HIS A 194 4.72 -20.12 3.29
CA HIS A 194 3.35 -19.97 2.79
C HIS A 194 2.24 -20.10 3.84
N ALA A 195 2.57 -20.28 5.13
CA ALA A 195 1.57 -20.23 6.19
C ALA A 195 1.14 -18.78 6.47
N GLU A 196 -0.14 -18.62 6.79
CA GLU A 196 -0.75 -17.35 7.19
C GLU A 196 -0.97 -17.35 8.71
N SER A 197 -0.87 -16.17 9.33
CA SER A 197 -1.25 -15.96 10.71
C SER A 197 -2.77 -15.83 10.84
N ASP A 198 -3.26 -15.88 12.08
CA ASP A 198 -4.60 -15.39 12.38
C ASP A 198 -4.72 -13.88 12.13
N CYS A 199 -5.97 -13.42 12.01
CA CYS A 199 -6.32 -12.02 11.79
C CYS A 199 -6.18 -11.18 13.06
N TYR A 200 -5.40 -10.10 12.96
CA TYR A 200 -5.18 -9.15 14.05
C TYR A 200 -5.73 -7.75 13.75
N ILE A 201 -6.04 -7.04 14.83
CA ILE A 201 -6.51 -5.67 14.85
C ILE A 201 -5.30 -4.75 14.78
N LEU A 202 -5.30 -3.91 13.76
CA LEU A 202 -4.43 -2.76 13.67
C LEU A 202 -5.06 -1.59 14.41
N ARG A 203 -4.32 -1.04 15.37
CA ARG A 203 -4.69 0.22 16.01
C ARG A 203 -4.42 1.37 15.02
N THR A 204 -5.39 2.21 14.76
CA THR A 204 -5.34 3.40 13.90
C THR A 204 -5.93 4.56 14.68
N LYS A 205 -5.78 5.80 14.19
CA LYS A 205 -6.44 6.97 14.79
C LYS A 205 -7.96 6.87 14.89
N CYS A 206 -8.58 5.92 14.19
CA CYS A 206 -9.98 5.64 14.38
C CYS A 206 -10.23 4.93 15.73
N ASN A 207 -9.44 3.91 16.13
CA ASN A 207 -9.69 3.03 17.29
C ASN A 207 -8.67 3.19 18.45
N GLU A 208 -8.01 4.35 18.54
CA GLU A 208 -7.25 4.79 19.72
C GLU A 208 -8.16 5.13 20.91
#